data_AF-A0A5R2MYS8-F1
#
_entry.id   AF-A0A5R2MYS8-F1
#
_cell.length_a   1.000
_cell.length_b   1.000
_cell.length_c   1.000
_cell.angle_alpha   90.00
_cell.angle_beta   90.00
_cell.angle_gamma   90.00
#
_symmetry.space_group_name_H-M   'P 1'
#
loop_
_entity.id
_entity.type
_entity.pdbx_description
1 polymer ?
#
loop_
_entity_poly.entity_id
_entity_poly.type
_entity_poly.pdbx_seq_one_letter_code
_entity_poly.pdbx_strand_id
1 'polypeptide(L)'
;FFAERVWRQRRPRPDRSELAAAVAALKGARKPLIIAGGGVLYSQASDELATFAEGAGIPVCETQGGKSSLPDDHKLNMAAVGVTGTSAANRLAEEADVVLAIGTRLQDFTTGSWALFK
;
A
#
# COMPACT_ATOMS: atom_id res chain seq x y z
N PHE A 1 -13.06 -37.13 2.36
CA PHE A 1 -13.43 -35.72 2.64
C PHE A 1 -12.12 -34.96 2.85
N PHE A 2 -11.96 -33.74 2.31
CA PHE A 2 -10.68 -33.01 2.08
C PHE A 2 -9.85 -33.48 0.87
N ALA A 3 -10.46 -33.52 -0.32
CA ALA A 3 -9.66 -33.54 -1.55
C ALA A 3 -8.95 -32.20 -1.73
N GLU A 4 -7.70 -32.23 -2.18
CA GLU A 4 -6.96 -31.02 -2.52
C GLU A 4 -7.75 -30.21 -3.56
N ARG A 5 -7.90 -28.90 -3.29
CA ARG A 5 -8.55 -27.97 -4.20
C ARG A 5 -7.67 -26.74 -4.39
N VAL A 6 -7.18 -26.56 -5.61
CA VAL A 6 -6.49 -25.35 -6.02
C VAL A 6 -7.51 -24.27 -6.38
N TRP A 7 -7.53 -23.19 -5.62
CA TRP A 7 -8.36 -22.02 -5.90
C TRP A 7 -7.63 -21.07 -6.83
N ARG A 8 -8.11 -20.92 -8.07
CA ARG A 8 -7.53 -19.96 -9.01
C ARG A 8 -8.16 -18.57 -8.79
N GLN A 9 -7.36 -17.60 -8.38
CA GLN A 9 -7.76 -16.20 -8.37
C GLN A 9 -7.61 -15.61 -9.78
N ARG A 10 -8.66 -14.92 -10.25
CA ARG A 10 -8.58 -14.11 -11.48
C ARG A 10 -7.77 -12.85 -11.19
N ARG A 11 -6.92 -12.45 -12.15
CA ARG A 11 -6.16 -11.18 -12.11
C ARG A 11 -6.64 -10.26 -13.25
N PRO A 12 -7.88 -9.72 -13.18
CA PRO A 12 -8.35 -8.77 -14.18
C PRO A 12 -7.47 -7.52 -14.16
N ARG A 13 -7.24 -6.93 -15.32
CA ARG A 13 -6.55 -5.63 -15.42
C ARG A 13 -7.49 -4.52 -14.96
N PRO A 14 -6.96 -3.42 -14.38
CA PRO A 14 -7.76 -2.23 -14.12
C PRO A 14 -8.27 -1.65 -15.44
N ASP A 15 -9.39 -0.93 -15.36
CA ASP A 15 -9.85 -0.14 -16.50
C ASP A 15 -8.78 0.90 -16.88
N ARG A 16 -8.63 1.15 -18.19
CA ARG A 16 -7.57 2.04 -18.70
C ARG A 16 -7.81 3.50 -18.31
N SER A 17 -9.07 3.94 -18.26
CA SER A 17 -9.43 5.31 -17.91
C SER A 17 -9.28 5.56 -16.41
N GLU A 18 -9.70 4.60 -15.57
CA GLU A 18 -9.51 4.67 -14.12
C GLU A 18 -8.02 4.66 -13.75
N LEU A 19 -7.23 3.81 -14.42
CA LEU A 19 -5.77 3.79 -14.24
C LEU A 19 -5.14 5.15 -14.62
N ALA A 20 -5.55 5.73 -15.75
CA ALA A 20 -5.05 7.03 -16.17
C ALA A 20 -5.40 8.14 -15.15
N ALA A 21 -6.62 8.11 -14.59
CA ALA A 21 -7.04 9.05 -13.56
C ALA A 21 -6.21 8.90 -12.27
N ALA A 22 -5.95 7.68 -11.81
CA ALA A 22 -5.11 7.40 -10.65
C ALA A 22 -3.66 7.90 -10.86
N VAL A 23 -3.10 7.68 -12.05
CA VAL A 23 -1.76 8.19 -12.42
C VAL A 23 -1.73 9.73 -12.41
N ALA A 24 -2.77 10.38 -12.95
CA ALA A 24 -2.85 11.84 -12.95
C ALA A 24 -2.93 12.42 -11.53
N ALA A 25 -3.76 11.81 -10.66
CA ALA A 25 -3.85 12.20 -9.25
C ALA A 25 -2.50 12.04 -8.54
N LEU A 26 -1.81 10.91 -8.74
CA LEU A 26 -0.52 10.66 -8.11
C LEU A 26 0.57 11.63 -8.59
N LYS A 27 0.59 11.98 -9.88
CA LYS A 27 1.53 12.96 -10.44
C LYS A 27 1.30 14.39 -9.93
N GLY A 28 0.07 14.71 -9.53
CA GLY A 28 -0.28 16.01 -8.95
C GLY A 28 -0.06 16.09 -7.44
N ALA A 29 0.21 14.96 -6.78
CA ALA A 29 0.38 14.88 -5.34
C ALA A 29 1.68 15.57 -4.89
N ARG A 30 1.62 16.32 -3.80
CA ARG A 30 2.79 16.95 -3.17
C ARG A 30 3.33 16.12 -2.01
N LYS A 31 2.47 15.34 -1.36
CA LYS A 31 2.79 14.43 -0.27
C LYS A 31 2.14 13.07 -0.52
N PRO A 32 2.53 12.36 -1.61
CA PRO A 32 2.02 11.03 -1.87
C PRO A 32 2.51 10.04 -0.81
N LEU A 33 1.67 9.07 -0.46
CA LEU A 33 2.03 7.95 0.40
C LEU A 33 1.52 6.63 -0.19
N ILE A 34 2.34 5.59 -0.15
CA ILE A 34 1.90 4.22 -0.47
C ILE A 34 1.52 3.50 0.82
N ILE A 35 0.39 2.80 0.80
CA ILE A 35 0.04 1.81 1.85
C ILE A 35 0.03 0.41 1.22
N ALA A 36 1.03 -0.39 1.55
CA ALA A 36 1.19 -1.76 1.07
C ALA A 36 0.49 -2.77 1.99
N GLY A 37 -0.33 -3.63 1.40
CA GLY A 37 -1.01 -4.74 2.09
C GLY A 37 -0.57 -6.12 1.63
N GLY A 38 -1.16 -7.14 2.24
CA GLY A 38 -0.77 -8.53 1.98
C GLY A 38 -0.95 -8.98 0.55
N GLY A 39 -1.80 -8.31 -0.24
CA GLY A 39 -1.92 -8.54 -1.67
C GLY A 39 -0.63 -8.32 -2.46
N VAL A 40 0.30 -7.47 -1.97
CA VAL A 40 1.65 -7.35 -2.54
C VAL A 40 2.40 -8.67 -2.38
N LEU A 41 2.42 -9.21 -1.16
CA LEU A 41 3.09 -10.46 -0.82
C LEU A 41 2.46 -11.67 -1.52
N TYR A 42 1.13 -11.77 -1.50
CA TYR A 42 0.39 -12.85 -2.18
C TYR A 42 0.58 -12.82 -3.70
N SER A 43 0.92 -11.66 -4.26
CA SER A 43 1.22 -11.51 -5.68
C SER A 43 2.70 -11.68 -6.02
N GLN A 44 3.57 -11.84 -5.00
CA GLN A 44 5.02 -11.83 -5.12
C GLN A 44 5.55 -10.55 -5.77
N ALA A 45 4.93 -9.41 -5.46
CA ALA A 45 5.16 -8.13 -6.13
C ALA A 45 6.05 -7.16 -5.34
N SER A 46 6.92 -7.67 -4.45
CA SER A 46 7.77 -6.84 -3.60
C SER A 46 8.82 -6.08 -4.39
N ASP A 47 9.41 -6.69 -5.42
CA ASP A 47 10.44 -6.05 -6.26
C ASP A 47 9.82 -4.95 -7.14
N GLU A 48 8.62 -5.17 -7.65
CA GLU A 48 7.86 -4.16 -8.38
C GLU A 48 7.44 -3.00 -7.47
N LEU A 49 7.05 -3.28 -6.22
CA LEU A 49 6.77 -2.23 -5.23
C LEU A 49 8.03 -1.40 -4.95
N ALA A 50 9.18 -2.03 -4.71
CA ALA A 50 10.45 -1.35 -4.45
C ALA A 50 10.84 -0.47 -5.63
N THR A 51 10.86 -1.04 -6.84
CA THR A 51 11.20 -0.31 -8.08
C THR A 51 10.27 0.88 -8.31
N PHE A 52 8.97 0.71 -8.08
CA PHE A 52 8.00 1.79 -8.23
C PHE A 52 8.20 2.89 -7.19
N ALA A 53 8.34 2.52 -5.91
CA ALA A 53 8.53 3.47 -4.83
C ALA A 53 9.82 4.27 -5.01
N GLU A 54 10.93 3.62 -5.36
CA GLU A 54 12.21 4.26 -5.64
C GLU A 54 12.14 5.20 -6.85
N GLY A 55 11.57 4.74 -7.96
CA GLY A 55 11.45 5.54 -9.18
C GLY A 55 10.55 6.77 -9.02
N ALA A 56 9.54 6.68 -8.16
CA ALA A 56 8.63 7.79 -7.86
C ALA A 56 9.06 8.62 -6.64
N GLY A 57 10.01 8.14 -5.83
CA GLY A 57 10.41 8.77 -4.57
C GLY A 57 9.31 8.80 -3.51
N ILE A 58 8.40 7.81 -3.51
CA ILE A 58 7.21 7.80 -2.65
C ILE A 58 7.47 6.93 -1.41
N PRO A 59 7.30 7.45 -0.18
CA PRO A 59 7.40 6.65 1.03
C PRO A 59 6.32 5.56 1.09
N VAL A 60 6.65 4.44 1.71
CA VAL A 60 5.81 3.25 1.82
C VAL A 60 5.55 2.93 3.29
N CYS A 61 4.28 2.88 3.67
CA CYS A 61 3.83 2.31 4.93
C CYS A 61 3.24 0.92 4.71
N GLU A 62 3.31 0.06 5.72
CA GLU A 62 2.83 -1.31 5.67
C GLU A 62 1.58 -1.50 6.53
N THR A 63 0.59 -2.25 6.05
CA THR A 63 -0.45 -2.80 6.93
C THR A 63 0.09 -4.04 7.65
N GLN A 64 -0.59 -4.52 8.70
CA GLN A 64 -0.22 -5.76 9.38
C GLN A 64 -0.09 -6.96 8.41
N GLY A 65 -1.00 -7.06 7.43
CA GLY A 65 -0.92 -8.10 6.41
C GLY A 65 0.13 -7.86 5.33
N GLY A 66 0.60 -6.62 5.18
CA GLY A 66 1.63 -6.22 4.23
C GLY A 66 3.03 -6.12 4.83
N LYS A 67 3.21 -6.46 6.12
CA LYS A 67 4.51 -6.41 6.78
C LYS A 67 5.55 -7.19 5.95
N SER A 68 6.72 -6.57 5.75
CA SER A 68 7.80 -7.10 4.91
C SER A 68 7.51 -7.08 3.40
N SER A 69 6.59 -6.22 2.97
CA SER A 69 6.44 -5.85 1.56
C SER A 69 7.67 -5.13 1.02
N LEU A 70 8.42 -4.45 1.90
CA LEU A 70 9.79 -3.99 1.68
C LEU A 70 10.73 -4.50 2.79
N PRO A 71 12.05 -4.58 2.51
CA PRO A 71 13.06 -4.77 3.56
C PRO A 71 12.94 -3.72 4.66
N ASP A 72 13.29 -4.10 5.89
CA ASP A 72 13.19 -3.21 7.06
C ASP A 72 14.16 -2.01 6.97
N ASP A 73 15.32 -2.22 6.34
CA ASP A 73 16.36 -1.21 6.11
C ASP A 73 16.18 -0.43 4.80
N HIS A 74 15.10 -0.67 4.07
CA HIS A 74 14.81 0.07 2.84
C HIS A 74 14.51 1.53 3.16
N LYS A 75 15.20 2.46 2.49
CA LYS A 75 15.14 3.91 2.81
C LYS A 75 13.75 4.53 2.73
N LEU A 76 12.87 3.97 1.91
CA LEU A 76 11.48 4.43 1.76
C LEU A 76 10.48 3.65 2.63
N ASN A 77 10.92 2.66 3.43
CA ASN A 77 10.04 1.94 4.33
C ASN A 77 9.81 2.75 5.61
N MET A 78 8.56 3.15 5.85
CA MET A 78 8.12 3.95 6.98
C MET A 78 7.45 3.10 8.08
N ALA A 79 7.59 1.77 7.99
CA ALA A 79 7.02 0.79 8.90
C ALA A 79 5.48 0.78 8.92
N ALA A 80 4.91 0.22 10.00
CA ALA A 80 3.47 -0.02 10.10
C ALA A 80 2.65 1.28 10.22
N VAL A 81 1.49 1.32 9.56
CA VAL A 81 0.48 2.41 9.67
C VAL A 81 -0.80 1.95 10.36
N GLY A 82 -1.49 2.88 11.02
CA GLY A 82 -2.79 2.68 11.62
C GLY A 82 -2.77 2.66 13.15
N VAL A 83 -3.77 2.02 13.77
CA VAL A 83 -3.95 1.92 15.24
C VAL A 83 -2.69 1.37 15.94
N THR A 84 -2.00 0.44 15.28
CA THR A 84 -0.76 -0.21 15.77
C THR A 84 0.48 0.27 15.02
N GLY A 85 0.34 1.34 14.25
CA GLY A 85 1.42 1.93 13.46
C GLY A 85 2.36 2.81 14.28
N THR A 86 3.47 3.20 13.67
CA THR A 86 4.41 4.13 14.30
C THR A 86 3.87 5.56 14.24
N SER A 87 4.31 6.42 15.16
CA SER A 87 3.94 7.85 15.14
C SER A 87 4.40 8.54 13.85
N ALA A 88 5.56 8.15 13.32
CA ALA A 88 6.09 8.67 12.05
C ALA A 88 5.23 8.25 10.86
N ALA A 89 4.88 6.95 10.74
CA ALA A 89 4.02 6.44 9.68
C ALA A 89 2.64 7.11 9.70
N ASN A 90 2.05 7.25 10.89
CA ASN A 90 0.74 7.86 11.06
C ASN A 90 0.75 9.36 10.74
N ARG A 91 1.84 10.07 11.08
CA ARG A 91 2.00 11.47 10.69
C ARG A 91 2.09 11.63 9.17
N LEU A 92 2.82 10.76 8.48
CA LEU A 92 2.86 10.77 7.02
C LEU A 92 1.48 10.49 6.42
N ALA A 93 0.74 9.54 6.99
CA ALA A 93 -0.62 9.22 6.55
C ALA A 93 -1.61 10.37 6.77
N GLU A 94 -1.48 11.11 7.87
CA GLU A 94 -2.30 12.29 8.17
C GLU A 94 -1.97 13.48 7.25
N GLU A 95 -0.70 13.65 6.91
CA GLU A 95 -0.24 14.74 6.04
C GLU A 95 -0.35 14.43 4.54
N ALA A 96 -0.65 13.18 4.16
CA ALA A 96 -0.70 12.75 2.77
C ALA A 96 -1.88 13.40 2.02
N ASP A 97 -1.61 13.97 0.85
CA ASP A 97 -2.66 14.52 -0.02
C ASP A 97 -3.19 13.48 -1.03
N VAL A 98 -2.43 12.42 -1.28
CA VAL A 98 -2.86 11.23 -2.02
C VAL A 98 -2.31 9.97 -1.37
N VAL A 99 -3.18 9.01 -1.10
CA VAL A 99 -2.81 7.68 -0.61
C VAL A 99 -3.01 6.64 -1.71
N LEU A 100 -1.93 5.98 -2.14
CA LEU A 100 -1.98 4.84 -3.05
C LEU A 100 -2.02 3.53 -2.25
N ALA A 101 -3.20 2.95 -2.13
CA ALA A 101 -3.42 1.67 -1.48
C ALA A 101 -3.11 0.50 -2.44
N ILE A 102 -2.09 -0.32 -2.14
CA ILE A 102 -1.65 -1.43 -3.01
C ILE A 102 -1.88 -2.77 -2.31
N GLY A 103 -2.65 -3.65 -2.95
CA GLY A 103 -2.88 -5.01 -2.44
C GLY A 103 -3.51 -5.04 -1.04
N THR A 104 -4.26 -3.99 -0.69
CA THR A 104 -4.78 -3.81 0.67
C THR A 104 -6.27 -3.49 0.65
N ARG A 105 -6.90 -3.72 1.80
CA ARG A 105 -8.19 -3.12 2.14
C ARG A 105 -7.92 -2.07 3.21
N LEU A 106 -8.50 -0.89 3.06
CA LEU A 106 -8.41 0.17 4.07
C LEU A 106 -9.38 -0.14 5.22
N GLN A 107 -8.97 -1.08 6.07
CA GLN A 107 -9.75 -1.54 7.22
C GLN A 107 -9.58 -0.59 8.41
N ASP A 108 -10.41 -0.80 9.43
CA ASP A 108 -10.43 -0.03 10.67
C ASP A 108 -9.02 0.18 11.27
N PHE A 109 -8.24 -0.89 11.41
CA PHE A 109 -6.89 -0.80 11.97
C PHE A 109 -5.95 0.04 11.11
N THR A 110 -5.98 -0.13 9.78
CA THR A 110 -5.12 0.63 8.85
C THR A 110 -5.48 2.12 8.82
N THR A 111 -6.76 2.44 8.95
CA THR A 111 -7.28 3.82 8.84
C THR A 111 -7.41 4.54 10.18
N GLY A 112 -7.09 3.87 11.29
CA GLY A 112 -7.32 4.43 12.63
C GLY A 112 -8.80 4.73 12.86
N SER A 113 -9.68 3.80 12.53
CA SER A 113 -11.14 4.01 12.54
C SER A 113 -11.58 5.22 11.71
N TRP A 114 -11.02 5.33 10.50
CA TRP A 114 -11.23 6.45 9.58
C TRP A 114 -10.82 7.83 10.10
N ALA A 115 -10.08 7.91 11.22
CA ALA A 115 -9.62 9.18 11.77
C ALA A 115 -8.24 9.61 11.26
N LEU A 116 -7.48 8.69 10.66
CA LEU A 116 -6.07 8.91 10.31
C LEU A 116 -5.88 9.76 9.05
N PHE A 117 -6.68 9.55 8.02
CA PHE A 117 -6.60 10.32 6.77
C PHE A 117 -7.46 11.58 6.89
N LYS A 118 -6.99 12.73 6.40
CA LYS A 118 -7.63 14.05 6.56
C LYS A 118 -8.18 14.63 5.26
#